data_AF-A0AAT9IWD2-F1
#
_entry.id   AF-A0AAT9IWD2-F1
#
_cell.length_a   1.000
_cell.length_b   1.000
_cell.length_c   1.000
_cell.angle_alpha   90.00
_cell.angle_beta   90.00
_cell.angle_gamma   90.00
#
_symmetry.space_group_name_H-M   'P 1'
#
loop_
_entity.id
_entity.type
_entity.pdbx_description
1 polymer ?
#
loop_
_entity_poly.entity_id
_entity_poly.type
_entity_poly.pdbx_seq_one_letter_code
_entity_poly.pdbx_strand_id
1 'polypeptide(L)'
;MGEKRHRASSVDKLPEPIRHTVGRLIASNFTLDQIVDKLKELEATAEIDFEAPSRSALGRYAERLRAAQERIGRSRAIAEALAPTFGENPDNQVGRLAAEVLQTVIFDIMTAVEVDEETGEFEAGTARCQGSPVPGEVAAKPRLGPEDRCRPRC
;
A
#
# COMPACT_ATOMS: atom_id res chain seq x y z
N MET A 1 22.42 -4.86 10.09
CA MET A 1 21.91 -3.84 9.15
C MET A 1 20.75 -3.15 9.84
N GLY A 2 20.83 -1.83 10.06
CA GLY A 2 19.80 -1.11 10.82
C GLY A 2 18.54 -0.87 10.00
N GLU A 3 17.39 -1.28 10.52
CA GLU A 3 16.08 -0.97 9.95
C GLU A 3 15.90 0.55 9.90
N LYS A 4 15.76 1.12 8.70
CA LYS A 4 15.45 2.54 8.54
C LYS A 4 14.04 2.75 9.08
N ARG A 5 13.94 3.11 10.37
CA ARG A 5 12.68 3.52 11.00
C ARG A 5 12.07 4.61 10.14
N HIS A 6 10.98 4.31 9.44
CA HIS A 6 10.22 5.27 8.65
C HIS A 6 9.70 6.32 9.62
N ARG A 7 10.46 7.42 9.78
CA ARG A 7 10.06 8.53 10.62
C ARG A 7 8.85 9.16 9.93
N ALA A 8 7.70 9.12 10.62
CA ALA A 8 6.50 9.83 10.18
C ALA A 8 6.89 11.27 9.77
N SER A 9 6.56 11.62 8.53
CA SER A 9 6.87 12.93 8.00
C SER A 9 5.99 13.98 8.68
N SER A 10 6.42 15.24 8.69
CA SER A 10 5.63 16.34 9.27
C SER A 10 4.21 16.43 8.66
N VAL A 11 4.05 16.01 7.40
CA VAL A 11 2.74 15.92 6.73
C VAL A 11 1.86 14.80 7.32
N ASP A 12 2.45 13.68 7.77
CA ASP A 12 1.69 12.56 8.34
C ASP A 12 1.14 12.90 9.74
N LYS A 13 1.70 13.91 10.40
CA LYS A 13 1.27 14.41 11.71
C LYS A 13 0.15 15.45 11.63
N LEU A 14 -0.18 15.93 10.43
CA LEU A 14 -1.24 16.92 10.26
C LEU A 14 -2.60 16.33 10.62
N PRO A 15 -3.53 17.14 11.14
CA PRO A 15 -4.93 16.74 11.29
C PRO A 15 -5.49 16.23 9.96
N GLU A 16 -6.34 15.20 10.03
CA GLU A 16 -7.01 14.58 8.87
C GLU A 16 -7.57 15.61 7.85
N PRO A 17 -8.34 16.64 8.24
CA PRO A 17 -8.93 17.57 7.27
C PRO A 17 -7.87 18.35 6.49
N ILE A 18 -6.76 18.71 7.14
CA ILE A 18 -5.66 19.44 6.51
C ILE A 18 -4.88 18.50 5.59
N ARG A 19 -4.59 17.28 6.05
CA ARG A 19 -3.89 16.26 5.25
C ARG A 19 -4.66 15.90 3.98
N HIS A 20 -5.99 15.75 4.08
CA HIS A 20 -6.84 15.52 2.91
C HIS A 20 -6.80 16.71 1.94
N THR A 21 -6.77 17.93 2.46
CA THR A 21 -6.64 19.15 1.64
C THR A 21 -5.30 19.20 0.91
N VAL A 22 -4.19 18.84 1.57
CA VAL A 22 -2.87 18.70 0.94
C VAL A 22 -2.92 17.67 -0.20
N GLY A 23 -3.48 16.48 0.07
CA GLY A 23 -3.62 15.43 -0.94
C GLY A 23 -4.40 15.89 -2.18
N ARG A 24 -5.50 16.62 -1.97
CA ARG A 24 -6.31 17.20 -3.04
C ARG A 24 -5.54 18.22 -3.87
N LEU A 25 -4.84 19.16 -3.24
CA LEU A 25 -4.05 20.18 -3.95
C LEU A 25 -2.93 19.55 -4.80
N ILE A 26 -2.28 18.51 -4.29
CA ILE A 26 -1.27 17.77 -5.05
C ILE A 26 -1.89 17.06 -6.26
N ALA A 27 -3.07 16.44 -6.09
CA ALA A 27 -3.80 15.80 -7.17
C ALA A 27 -4.26 16.80 -8.25
N SER A 28 -4.55 18.05 -7.86
CA SER A 28 -4.93 19.14 -8.78
C SER A 28 -3.73 19.84 -9.44
N ASN A 29 -2.52 19.28 -9.36
CA ASN A 29 -1.28 19.81 -9.97
C ASN A 29 -0.86 21.21 -9.48
N PHE A 30 -1.19 21.58 -8.25
CA PHE A 30 -0.63 22.80 -7.65
C PHE A 30 0.88 22.68 -7.44
N THR A 31 1.59 23.80 -7.55
CA THR A 31 3.02 23.85 -7.23
C THR A 31 3.23 23.74 -5.72
N LEU A 32 4.40 23.22 -5.29
CA LEU A 32 4.69 23.07 -3.85
C LEU A 32 4.61 24.42 -3.12
N ASP A 33 5.04 25.50 -3.76
CA ASP A 33 5.05 26.83 -3.18
C ASP A 33 3.60 27.35 -2.99
N GLN A 34 2.73 27.14 -3.98
CA GLN A 34 1.29 27.45 -3.84
C GLN A 34 0.61 26.65 -2.72
N ILE A 35 0.99 25.38 -2.55
CA ILE A 35 0.46 24.53 -1.48
C ILE A 35 0.91 25.07 -0.11
N VAL A 36 2.18 25.46 0.03
CA VAL A 36 2.69 26.07 1.26
C VAL A 36 1.93 27.35 1.59
N ASP A 37 1.75 28.23 0.61
CA ASP A 37 1.02 29.49 0.81
C ASP A 37 -0.42 29.24 1.23
N LYS A 38 -1.10 28.27 0.60
CA LYS A 38 -2.47 27.92 0.98
C LYS A 38 -2.55 27.31 2.37
N LEU A 39 -1.56 26.53 2.79
CA LEU A 39 -1.51 25.97 4.14
C LEU A 39 -1.27 27.05 5.19
N LYS A 40 -0.46 28.07 4.91
CA LYS A 40 -0.28 29.23 5.80
C LYS A 40 -1.55 30.06 5.93
N GLU A 41 -2.30 30.23 4.85
CA GLU A 41 -3.61 30.89 4.89
C GLU A 41 -4.59 30.11 5.77
N LEU A 42 -4.61 28.78 5.65
CA LEU A 42 -5.44 27.91 6.49
C LEU A 42 -4.99 27.91 7.96
N GLU A 43 -3.68 27.94 8.22
CA GLU A 43 -3.13 28.07 9.58
C GLU A 43 -3.56 29.37 10.24
N ALA A 44 -3.71 30.46 9.48
CA ALA A 44 -4.14 31.76 10.00
C ALA A 44 -5.66 31.92 10.15
N THR A 45 -6.47 31.11 9.45
CA THR A 45 -7.92 31.31 9.34
C THR A 45 -8.77 30.16 9.89
N ALA A 46 -8.21 28.96 9.99
CA ALA A 46 -8.92 27.81 10.52
C ALA A 46 -8.92 27.81 12.06
N GLU A 47 -9.99 27.29 12.65
CA GLU A 47 -10.08 27.03 14.10
C GLU A 47 -9.25 25.80 14.55
N ILE A 48 -8.44 25.23 13.64
CA ILE A 48 -7.67 24.01 13.86
C ILE A 48 -6.21 24.40 14.03
N ASP A 49 -5.63 24.10 15.19
CA ASP A 49 -4.20 24.29 15.43
C ASP A 49 -3.38 23.26 14.62
N PHE A 50 -2.57 23.75 13.69
CA PHE A 50 -1.55 22.95 13.00
C PHE A 50 -0.41 23.86 12.52
N GLU A 51 0.79 23.28 12.37
CA GLU A 51 1.95 24.00 11.82
C GLU A 51 2.13 23.63 10.34
N ALA A 52 2.28 24.63 9.47
CA ALA A 52 2.51 24.38 8.05
C ALA A 52 3.83 23.62 7.81
N PRO A 53 3.81 22.46 7.13
CA PRO A 53 5.01 21.67 6.87
C PRO A 53 5.97 22.38 5.91
N SER A 54 7.26 22.11 6.06
CA SER A 54 8.26 22.66 5.14
C SER A 54 8.11 22.13 3.70
N ARG A 55 8.59 22.92 2.73
CA ARG A 55 8.61 22.57 1.29
C ARG A 55 9.21 21.19 1.01
N SER A 56 10.29 20.82 1.70
CA SER A 56 10.93 19.52 1.51
C SER A 56 10.10 18.35 2.05
N ALA A 57 9.34 18.57 3.13
CA ALA A 57 8.42 17.57 3.67
C ALA A 57 7.24 17.33 2.71
N LEU A 58 6.67 18.42 2.17
CA LEU A 58 5.62 18.35 1.15
C LEU A 58 6.12 17.69 -0.13
N GLY A 59 7.34 18.00 -0.59
CA GLY A 59 7.92 17.36 -1.77
C GLY A 59 8.00 15.84 -1.64
N ARG A 60 8.53 15.32 -0.53
CA ARG A 60 8.58 13.89 -0.25
C ARG A 60 7.19 13.25 -0.16
N TYR A 61 6.23 13.95 0.43
CA TYR A 61 4.85 13.46 0.52
C TYR A 61 4.20 13.40 -0.88
N ALA A 62 4.36 14.45 -1.68
CA ALA A 62 3.82 14.54 -3.02
C ALA A 62 4.43 13.49 -3.96
N GLU A 63 5.71 13.18 -3.82
CA GLU A 63 6.36 12.07 -4.53
C GLU A 63 5.70 10.72 -4.19
N ARG A 64 5.51 10.42 -2.90
CA ARG A 64 4.81 9.19 -2.46
C ARG A 64 3.38 9.12 -2.98
N LEU A 65 2.65 10.24 -2.91
CA LEU A 65 1.25 10.30 -3.36
C LEU A 65 1.14 10.09 -4.87
N ARG A 66 2.00 10.75 -5.66
CA ARG A 66 2.02 10.59 -7.13
C ARG A 66 2.39 9.17 -7.54
N ALA A 67 3.36 8.54 -6.87
CA ALA A 67 3.70 7.13 -7.12
C ALA A 67 2.50 6.19 -6.85
N ALA A 68 1.74 6.46 -5.78
CA ALA A 68 0.53 5.70 -5.49
C ALA A 68 -0.57 5.94 -6.56
N GLN A 69 -0.78 7.19 -6.97
CA GLN A 69 -1.73 7.54 -8.03
C GLN A 69 -1.37 6.88 -9.37
N GLU A 70 -0.09 6.88 -9.73
CA GLU A 70 0.39 6.22 -10.96
C GLU A 70 0.13 4.72 -10.90
N ARG A 71 0.42 4.07 -9.77
CA ARG A 71 0.15 2.64 -9.58
C ARG A 71 -1.34 2.32 -9.75
N ILE A 72 -2.21 3.11 -9.12
CA ILE A 72 -3.67 2.93 -9.22
C ILE A 72 -4.14 3.17 -10.66
N GLY A 73 -3.66 4.23 -11.31
CA GLY A 73 -3.98 4.54 -12.70
C GLY A 73 -3.56 3.42 -13.65
N ARG A 74 -2.36 2.86 -13.46
CA ARG A 74 -1.86 1.71 -14.21
C ARG A 74 -2.74 0.47 -14.03
N SER A 75 -3.13 0.18 -12.78
CA SER A 75 -4.05 -0.93 -12.48
C SER A 75 -5.40 -0.74 -13.16
N ARG A 76 -5.96 0.48 -13.17
CA ARG A 76 -7.21 0.78 -13.88
C ARG A 76 -7.07 0.62 -15.39
N ALA A 77 -6.00 1.12 -15.98
CA ALA A 77 -5.75 0.96 -17.42
C ALA A 77 -5.64 -0.51 -17.83
N ILE A 78 -4.99 -1.35 -17.01
CA ILE A 78 -4.94 -2.80 -17.24
C ILE A 78 -6.34 -3.42 -17.12
N ALA A 79 -7.09 -3.05 -16.08
CA ALA A 79 -8.45 -3.54 -15.90
C ALA A 79 -9.36 -3.15 -17.06
N GLU A 80 -9.29 -1.90 -17.54
CA GLU A 80 -10.03 -1.42 -18.71
C GLU A 80 -9.62 -2.14 -20.00
N ALA A 81 -8.33 -2.43 -20.19
CA ALA A 81 -7.85 -3.19 -21.34
C ALA A 81 -8.31 -4.66 -21.33
N LEU A 82 -8.47 -5.25 -20.15
CA LEU A 82 -8.89 -6.65 -20.00
C LEU A 82 -10.42 -6.81 -19.89
N ALA A 83 -11.15 -5.77 -19.49
CA ALA A 83 -12.62 -5.81 -19.34
C ALA A 83 -13.36 -6.34 -20.58
N PRO A 84 -12.99 -6.01 -21.83
CA PRO A 84 -13.62 -6.58 -23.02
C PRO A 84 -13.45 -8.10 -23.11
N THR A 85 -12.27 -8.63 -22.75
CA THR A 85 -11.98 -10.07 -22.76
C THR A 85 -12.88 -10.87 -21.82
N PHE A 86 -13.31 -10.24 -20.72
CA PHE A 86 -14.26 -10.84 -19.78
C PHE A 86 -15.73 -10.63 -20.20
N GLY A 87 -16.03 -9.67 -21.08
CA GLY A 87 -17.39 -9.22 -21.40
C GLY A 87 -18.02 -9.76 -22.68
N GLU A 88 -17.29 -10.39 -23.59
CA GLU A 88 -17.85 -10.73 -24.91
C GLU A 88 -18.92 -11.84 -24.90
N ASN A 89 -19.07 -12.64 -23.82
CA ASN A 89 -20.24 -13.52 -23.64
C ASN A 89 -20.43 -13.88 -22.14
N PRO A 90 -21.65 -13.84 -21.57
CA PRO A 90 -21.90 -14.31 -20.20
C PRO A 90 -21.68 -15.83 -20.03
N ASP A 91 -21.68 -16.58 -21.13
CA ASP A 91 -21.29 -18.00 -21.18
C ASP A 91 -19.79 -18.23 -21.48
N ASN A 92 -18.98 -17.17 -21.49
CA ASN A 92 -17.54 -17.28 -21.71
C ASN A 92 -16.87 -18.02 -20.55
N GLN A 93 -16.11 -19.07 -20.87
CA GLN A 93 -15.38 -19.89 -19.91
C GLN A 93 -14.41 -19.04 -19.06
N VAL A 94 -13.88 -17.96 -19.62
CA VAL A 94 -13.00 -17.00 -18.93
C VAL A 94 -13.76 -16.21 -17.85
N GLY A 95 -15.01 -15.81 -18.11
CA GLY A 95 -15.86 -15.12 -17.12
C GLY A 95 -16.23 -16.02 -15.95
N ARG A 96 -16.54 -17.30 -16.22
CA ARG A 96 -16.78 -18.30 -15.17
C ARG A 96 -15.55 -18.54 -14.30
N LEU A 97 -14.38 -18.71 -14.91
CA LEU A 97 -13.12 -18.89 -14.19
C LEU A 97 -12.77 -17.66 -13.33
N ALA A 98 -12.97 -16.46 -13.88
CA ALA A 98 -12.73 -15.22 -13.13
C ALA A 98 -13.65 -15.09 -11.91
N ALA A 99 -14.93 -15.46 -12.05
CA ALA A 99 -15.88 -15.49 -10.93
C ALA A 99 -15.48 -16.52 -9.87
N GLU A 100 -14.98 -17.69 -10.27
CA GLU A 100 -14.52 -18.74 -9.35
C GLU A 100 -13.24 -18.34 -8.60
N VAL A 101 -12.29 -17.70 -9.28
CA VAL A 101 -11.08 -17.12 -8.65
C VAL A 101 -11.45 -15.98 -7.70
N LEU A 102 -12.35 -15.08 -8.12
CA LEU A 102 -12.84 -13.99 -7.27
C LEU A 102 -13.52 -14.53 -6.01
N GLN A 103 -14.38 -15.54 -6.16
CA GLN A 103 -15.04 -16.20 -5.03
C GLN A 103 -14.03 -16.84 -4.07
N THR A 104 -12.96 -17.45 -4.59
CA THR A 104 -11.87 -18.01 -3.78
C THR A 104 -11.15 -16.92 -2.98
N VAL A 105 -10.79 -15.80 -3.63
CA VAL A 105 -10.15 -14.65 -2.96
C VAL A 105 -11.06 -14.04 -1.89
N ILE A 106 -12.36 -13.90 -2.18
CA ILE A 106 -13.34 -13.41 -1.20
C ILE A 106 -13.42 -14.37 0.00
N PHE A 107 -13.46 -15.67 -0.23
CA PHE A 107 -13.47 -16.67 0.84
C PHE A 107 -12.19 -16.63 1.68
N ASP A 108 -11.03 -16.49 1.05
CA ASP A 108 -9.75 -16.34 1.73
C ASP A 108 -9.71 -15.07 2.58
N ILE A 109 -10.26 -13.95 2.08
CA ILE A 109 -10.41 -12.72 2.86
C ILE A 109 -11.37 -12.94 4.02
N MET A 110 -12.55 -13.53 3.79
CA MET A 110 -13.53 -13.79 4.85
C MET A 110 -13.01 -14.74 5.93
N THR A 111 -12.12 -15.66 5.58
CA THR A 111 -11.51 -16.61 6.53
C THR A 111 -10.25 -16.06 7.20
N ALA A 112 -9.54 -15.14 6.55
CA ALA A 112 -8.37 -14.44 7.12
C ALA A 112 -8.75 -13.22 7.97
N VAL A 113 -9.97 -12.73 7.85
CA VAL A 113 -10.50 -11.61 8.66
C VAL A 113 -11.15 -12.17 9.91
N GLU A 114 -10.50 -11.97 11.05
CA GLU A 114 -11.16 -12.00 12.35
C GLU A 114 -11.96 -10.69 12.48
N VAL A 115 -13.29 -10.77 12.49
CA VAL A 115 -14.15 -9.59 12.65
C VAL A 115 -14.21 -9.26 14.13
N ASP A 116 -13.63 -8.12 14.54
CA ASP A 116 -13.94 -7.53 15.85
C ASP A 116 -15.35 -6.94 15.78
N GLU A 117 -16.28 -7.57 16.51
CA GLU A 117 -17.71 -7.28 16.43
C GLU A 117 -18.09 -5.88 16.95
N GLU A 118 -17.16 -5.13 17.58
CA GLU A 118 -17.45 -3.85 18.24
C GLU A 118 -17.14 -2.60 17.39
N THR A 119 -16.27 -2.66 16.37
CA THR A 119 -15.89 -1.45 15.59
C THR A 119 -16.09 -1.55 14.08
N GLY A 120 -16.25 -2.75 13.52
CA GLY A 120 -16.37 -2.94 12.06
C GLY A 120 -15.13 -2.49 11.28
N GLU A 121 -13.98 -2.36 11.95
CA GLU A 121 -12.71 -2.04 11.31
C GLU A 121 -12.05 -3.29 10.72
N PHE A 122 -11.57 -3.15 9.49
CA PHE A 122 -10.96 -4.22 8.71
C PHE A 122 -9.45 -4.27 8.97
N GLU A 123 -9.02 -5.02 9.96
CA GLU A 123 -7.60 -5.34 10.12
C GLU A 123 -7.27 -6.55 9.25
N ALA A 124 -6.59 -6.32 8.11
CA ALA A 124 -6.01 -7.40 7.34
C ALA A 124 -4.94 -8.07 8.21
N GLY A 125 -5.28 -9.19 8.84
CA GLY A 125 -4.38 -9.97 9.67
C GLY A 125 -3.05 -10.10 8.97
N THR A 126 -2.00 -9.53 9.58
CA THR A 126 -0.64 -9.67 9.06
C THR A 126 -0.28 -11.15 9.17
N ALA A 127 -0.56 -11.91 8.11
CA ALA A 127 -0.15 -13.28 7.96
C ALA A 127 1.38 -13.26 8.00
N ARG A 128 1.90 -13.49 9.21
CA ARG A 128 3.31 -13.76 9.42
C ARG A 128 3.57 -15.05 8.65
N CYS A 129 4.15 -14.91 7.45
CA CYS A 129 4.69 -16.03 6.69
C CYS A 129 5.83 -16.65 7.49
N GLN A 130 5.50 -17.44 8.52
CA GLN A 130 6.39 -18.45 9.04
C GLN A 130 6.26 -19.61 8.07
N GLY A 131 7.32 -19.80 7.28
CA GLY A 131 7.42 -20.85 6.28
C GLY A 131 6.99 -22.19 6.86
N SER A 132 5.82 -22.65 6.45
CA SER A 132 5.42 -24.03 6.54
C SER A 132 5.44 -24.57 5.11
N PRO A 133 6.15 -25.69 4.84
CA PRO A 133 6.30 -26.18 3.49
C PRO A 133 4.94 -26.65 2.96
N VAL A 134 4.67 -26.35 1.68
CA VAL A 134 3.54 -26.88 0.94
C VAL A 134 3.62 -28.42 0.89
N PRO A 135 2.50 -29.16 1.06
CA PRO A 135 2.54 -30.61 0.99
C PRO A 135 2.82 -31.04 -0.45
N GLY A 136 4.00 -31.62 -0.70
CA GLY A 136 4.38 -32.16 -2.01
C GLY A 136 5.85 -32.00 -2.41
N GLU A 137 6.62 -31.17 -1.70
CA GLU A 137 8.04 -30.98 -2.03
C GLU A 137 8.90 -32.04 -1.34
N VAL A 138 9.26 -33.08 -2.09
CA VAL A 138 10.24 -34.10 -1.68
C VAL A 138 11.58 -33.41 -1.37
N ALA A 139 11.98 -33.47 -0.10
CA ALA A 139 13.22 -32.91 0.41
C ALA A 139 14.45 -33.49 -0.32
N ALA A 140 15.01 -32.73 -1.26
CA ALA A 140 16.34 -32.97 -1.78
C ALA A 140 17.35 -32.55 -0.70
N LYS A 141 18.02 -33.54 -0.08
CA LYS A 141 19.11 -33.30 0.87
C LYS A 141 20.20 -32.44 0.22
N PRO A 142 20.58 -31.28 0.79
CA PRO A 142 21.70 -30.51 0.25
C PRO A 142 23.02 -31.24 0.54
N ARG A 143 23.81 -31.49 -0.50
CA ARG A 143 25.21 -31.92 -0.35
C ARG A 143 26.00 -30.73 0.19
N LEU A 144 26.54 -30.87 1.40
CA LEU A 144 27.48 -29.93 2.00
C LEU A 144 28.77 -29.89 1.15
N GLY A 145 29.12 -28.70 0.66
CA GLY A 145 30.41 -28.40 0.03
C GLY A 145 31.48 -28.06 1.08
N PRO A 146 32.78 -28.15 0.74
CA PRO A 146 33.90 -28.22 1.69
C PRO A 146 34.34 -26.89 2.33
N GLU A 147 33.54 -25.83 2.26
CA GLU A 147 34.03 -24.45 2.49
C GLU A 147 33.75 -23.93 3.91
N ASP A 148 32.95 -24.62 4.71
CA ASP A 148 32.63 -24.22 6.10
C ASP A 148 33.68 -24.67 7.11
N ARG A 149 34.92 -24.18 6.95
CA ARG A 149 35.96 -24.30 7.98
C ARG A 149 35.95 -23.05 8.85
N CYS A 150 35.26 -23.16 9.98
CA CYS A 150 35.25 -22.19 11.09
C CYS A 150 36.68 -21.74 11.44
N ARG A 151 37.00 -20.44 11.27
CA ARG A 151 38.24 -19.85 11.80
C ARG A 151 37.99 -19.31 13.21
N PRO A 152 38.79 -19.68 14.22
CA PRO A 152 38.69 -19.08 15.55
C PRO A 152 39.20 -17.63 15.51
N ARG A 153 38.45 -16.72 16.12
CA ARG A 153 38.90 -15.35 16.39
C ARG A 153 39.92 -15.39 17.53
N CYS A 154 41.15 -14.94 17.25
CA CYS A 154 42.04 -14.36 18.26
C CYS A 154 41.63 -12.91 18.50
#